data_AF-A0A1G8X8P4-F1
#
_entry.id   AF-A0A1G8X8P4-F1
#
_cell.length_a   1.000
_cell.length_b   1.000
_cell.length_c   1.000
_cell.angle_alpha   90.00
_cell.angle_beta   90.00
_cell.angle_gamma   90.00
#
_symmetry.space_group_name_H-M   'P 1'
#
loop_
_entity.id
_entity.type
_entity.pdbx_description
1 polymer ?
#
loop_
_entity_poly.entity_id
_entity_poly.type
_entity_poly.pdbx_seq_one_letter_code
_entity_poly.pdbx_strand_id
1 'polypeptide(L)'
;MKRLNQLALAALLTAPLLAQADLKAMDDAALAGVTGQDGISISGSFNGSIGSIVYTDGDTNGGSLRMETVSFDGFDISDDNPLMVDVVTNSSGTQQLQISLPEMTGQLEVGAIKVGNSSAASLGSLAINDLNMAGSTVKVWGH
;
A
#
# COMPACT_ATOMS: atom_id res chain seq x y z
N MET A 1 60.48 21.02 -61.36
CA MET A 1 59.09 20.86 -60.88
C MET A 1 59.04 19.80 -59.79
N LYS A 2 58.06 19.92 -58.87
CA LYS A 2 57.63 18.98 -57.81
C LYS A 2 58.24 19.19 -56.41
N ARG A 3 57.67 20.16 -55.69
CA ARG A 3 57.64 20.19 -54.23
C ARG A 3 56.54 19.23 -53.78
N LEU A 4 56.89 18.06 -53.26
CA LEU A 4 55.91 17.16 -52.65
C LEU A 4 55.40 17.80 -51.34
N ASN A 5 54.18 18.33 -51.38
CA ASN A 5 53.13 18.24 -50.35
C ASN A 5 53.55 18.09 -48.86
N GLN A 6 54.41 18.97 -48.34
CA GLN A 6 54.57 19.11 -46.88
C GLN A 6 53.27 19.52 -46.18
N LEU A 7 52.31 20.12 -46.92
CA LEU A 7 50.97 20.41 -46.41
C LEU A 7 50.11 19.15 -46.19
N ALA A 8 50.35 18.04 -46.89
CA ALA A 8 49.54 16.83 -46.72
C ALA A 8 49.95 16.03 -45.46
N LEU A 9 51.23 16.07 -45.10
CA LEU A 9 51.72 15.36 -43.90
C LEU A 9 51.41 16.14 -42.61
N ALA A 10 51.34 17.48 -42.67
CA ALA A 10 50.97 18.31 -41.53
C ALA A 10 49.46 18.25 -41.20
N ALA A 11 48.61 17.99 -42.20
CA ALA A 11 47.16 17.87 -42.01
C ALA A 11 46.73 16.53 -41.37
N LEU A 12 47.60 15.50 -41.40
CA LEU A 12 47.30 14.19 -40.84
C LEU A 12 47.68 14.06 -39.35
N LEU A 13 48.50 14.99 -38.84
CA LEU A 13 48.93 15.03 -37.43
C LEU A 13 48.00 15.86 -36.53
N THR A 14 46.98 16.51 -37.10
CA THR A 14 46.04 17.37 -36.36
C THR A 14 44.61 16.85 -36.35
N ALA A 15 44.32 15.69 -36.93
CA ALA A 15 43.05 15.02 -36.69
C ALA A 15 43.10 14.46 -35.26
N PRO A 16 42.38 15.05 -34.29
CA PRO A 16 42.38 14.49 -32.95
C PRO A 16 41.72 13.12 -33.05
N LEU A 17 42.44 12.06 -32.69
CA LEU A 17 41.90 10.74 -32.36
C LEU A 17 41.06 10.78 -31.06
N LEU A 18 40.39 11.91 -30.81
CA LEU A 18 39.51 12.10 -29.68
C LEU A 18 38.13 11.61 -30.08
N ALA A 19 38.03 10.31 -30.32
CA ALA A 19 36.89 9.57 -29.78
C ALA A 19 37.02 9.56 -28.24
N GLN A 20 37.06 10.75 -27.66
CA GLN A 20 36.96 10.95 -26.25
C GLN A 20 35.49 10.69 -25.97
N ALA A 21 35.19 9.52 -25.43
CA ALA A 21 33.91 9.29 -24.80
C ALA A 21 33.75 10.42 -23.78
N ASP A 22 32.94 11.42 -24.13
CA ASP A 22 32.61 12.52 -23.26
C ASP A 22 31.84 11.91 -22.10
N LEU A 23 32.54 11.60 -21.01
CA LEU A 23 31.92 11.14 -19.77
C LEU A 23 31.19 12.34 -19.21
N LYS A 24 29.93 12.51 -19.66
CA LYS A 24 29.00 13.46 -19.09
C LYS A 24 28.89 13.13 -17.61
N ALA A 25 29.46 13.98 -16.76
CA ALA A 25 29.31 13.85 -15.32
C ALA A 25 27.82 13.79 -15.03
N MET A 26 27.36 12.66 -14.49
CA MET A 26 26.02 12.56 -13.93
C MET A 26 26.01 13.52 -12.75
N ASP A 27 25.49 14.72 -12.99
CA ASP A 27 25.23 15.73 -11.96
C ASP A 27 24.26 15.11 -10.96
N ASP A 28 24.62 15.09 -9.67
CA ASP A 28 23.73 14.60 -8.63
C ASP A 28 22.40 15.36 -8.64
N ALA A 29 22.35 16.59 -9.15
CA ALA A 29 21.08 17.30 -9.37
C ALA A 29 20.19 16.62 -10.44
N ALA A 30 20.77 15.96 -11.44
CA ALA A 30 20.04 15.14 -12.42
C ALA A 30 19.62 13.78 -11.86
N LEU A 31 20.30 13.27 -10.83
CA LEU A 31 19.96 12.04 -10.11
C LEU A 31 19.10 12.26 -8.86
N ALA A 32 19.02 13.49 -8.34
CA ALA A 32 18.21 13.87 -7.18
C ALA A 32 16.71 13.72 -7.46
N GLY A 33 16.31 13.76 -8.74
CA GLY A 33 14.96 13.45 -9.18
C GLY A 33 14.72 11.95 -9.41
N VAL A 34 15.77 11.11 -9.45
CA VAL A 34 15.65 9.64 -9.52
C VAL A 34 15.50 9.10 -8.11
N THR A 35 14.46 9.56 -7.46
CA THR A 35 13.93 8.93 -6.27
C THR A 35 13.10 7.75 -6.75
N GLY A 36 13.26 6.54 -6.21
CA GLY A 36 12.35 5.42 -6.47
C GLY A 36 10.95 5.64 -5.88
N GLN A 37 10.33 6.78 -6.19
CA GLN A 37 9.12 7.36 -5.59
C GLN A 37 7.83 7.00 -6.32
N ASP A 38 7.87 6.04 -7.24
CA ASP A 38 6.66 5.30 -7.55
C ASP A 38 6.34 4.49 -6.29
N GLY A 39 5.60 5.12 -5.37
CA GLY A 39 5.13 4.49 -4.15
C GLY A 39 4.38 3.20 -4.46
N ILE A 40 4.16 2.38 -3.44
CA ILE A 40 3.43 1.12 -3.65
C ILE A 40 1.94 1.45 -3.64
N SER A 41 1.28 1.29 -4.79
CA SER A 41 -0.17 1.28 -4.89
C SER A 41 -0.70 -0.14 -4.71
N ILE A 42 -1.71 -0.31 -3.86
CA ILE A 42 -2.35 -1.60 -3.58
C ILE A 42 -3.85 -1.48 -3.88
N SER A 43 -4.35 -2.36 -4.73
CA SER A 43 -5.78 -2.54 -5.03
C SER A 43 -6.19 -3.98 -4.70
N GLY A 44 -7.49 -4.20 -4.55
CA GLY A 44 -8.04 -5.54 -4.31
C GLY A 44 -9.22 -5.57 -3.35
N SER A 45 -9.72 -6.78 -3.14
CA SER A 45 -10.87 -7.08 -2.28
C SER A 45 -10.42 -7.62 -0.93
N PHE A 46 -10.96 -7.05 0.16
CA PHE A 46 -10.58 -7.38 1.53
C PHE A 46 -11.74 -8.05 2.27
N ASN A 47 -11.89 -9.35 2.07
CA ASN A 47 -12.98 -10.12 2.66
C ASN A 47 -12.47 -10.97 3.83
N GLY A 48 -13.34 -11.22 4.80
CA GLY A 48 -12.98 -11.96 6.00
C GLY A 48 -14.16 -12.63 6.67
N SER A 49 -13.88 -13.55 7.57
CA SER A 49 -14.91 -14.18 8.40
C SER A 49 -14.41 -14.39 9.82
N ILE A 50 -15.29 -14.22 10.80
CA ILE A 50 -15.07 -14.60 12.19
C ILE A 50 -15.86 -15.88 12.46
N GLY A 51 -15.20 -16.88 13.05
CA GLY A 51 -15.85 -18.16 13.39
C GLY A 51 -17.03 -17.99 14.36
N SER A 52 -16.84 -17.22 15.44
CA SER A 52 -17.94 -16.77 16.29
C SER A 52 -17.53 -15.63 17.20
N ILE A 53 -18.47 -14.75 17.54
CA ILE A 53 -18.35 -13.78 18.62
C ILE A 53 -19.18 -14.31 19.79
N VAL A 54 -18.58 -14.43 20.97
CA VAL A 54 -19.25 -14.93 22.17
C VAL A 54 -19.06 -13.93 23.30
N TYR A 55 -20.18 -13.40 23.77
CA TYR A 55 -20.26 -12.78 25.09
C TYR A 55 -20.68 -13.86 26.10
N THR A 56 -19.96 -13.93 27.20
CA THR A 56 -20.25 -14.82 28.32
C THR A 56 -20.41 -13.97 29.57
N ASP A 57 -21.58 -14.02 30.19
CA ASP A 57 -21.80 -13.46 31.51
C ASP A 57 -21.27 -14.46 32.56
N GLY A 58 -20.33 -13.99 33.38
CA GLY A 58 -19.58 -14.82 34.34
C GLY A 58 -20.27 -14.98 35.69
N ASP A 59 -21.42 -14.37 35.91
CA ASP A 59 -22.14 -14.44 37.18
C ASP A 59 -22.79 -15.82 37.41
N THR A 60 -23.18 -16.10 38.66
CA THR A 60 -23.78 -17.41 39.05
C THR A 60 -25.01 -17.80 38.24
N ASN A 61 -25.75 -16.82 37.70
CA ASN A 61 -26.91 -17.04 36.82
C ASN A 61 -26.68 -16.45 35.41
N GLY A 62 -25.41 -16.27 35.03
CA GLY A 62 -25.03 -15.61 33.79
C GLY A 62 -25.41 -16.40 32.54
N GLY A 63 -25.85 -15.69 31.51
CA GLY A 63 -26.14 -16.22 30.19
C GLY A 63 -24.97 -16.06 29.22
N SER A 64 -25.20 -16.43 27.96
CA SER A 64 -24.28 -16.11 26.86
C SER A 64 -25.04 -15.56 25.67
N LEU A 65 -24.38 -14.69 24.91
CA LEU A 65 -24.83 -14.24 23.60
C LEU A 65 -23.79 -14.70 22.59
N ARG A 66 -24.22 -15.46 21.60
CA ARG A 66 -23.36 -16.02 20.57
C ARG A 66 -23.81 -15.57 19.20
N MET A 67 -22.88 -15.08 18.41
CA MET A 67 -23.05 -14.70 17.02
C MET A 67 -22.20 -15.64 16.17
N GLU A 68 -22.80 -16.26 15.18
CA GLU A 68 -22.15 -17.23 14.29
C GLU A 68 -22.23 -16.76 12.84
N THR A 69 -21.34 -17.29 12.02
CA THR A 69 -21.27 -16.98 10.59
C THR A 69 -21.15 -15.48 10.36
N VAL A 70 -20.15 -14.88 11.02
CA VAL A 70 -19.89 -13.44 10.91
C VAL A 70 -18.96 -13.22 9.73
N SER A 71 -19.41 -12.50 8.71
CA SER A 71 -18.66 -12.26 7.46
C SER A 71 -18.53 -10.78 7.14
N PHE A 72 -17.35 -10.42 6.63
CA PHE A 72 -16.98 -9.09 6.15
C PHE A 72 -16.80 -9.18 4.64
N ASP A 73 -17.53 -8.38 3.89
CA ASP A 73 -17.51 -8.36 2.43
C ASP A 73 -17.72 -6.94 1.88
N GLY A 74 -17.44 -6.73 0.60
CA GLY A 74 -17.63 -5.46 -0.09
C GLY A 74 -16.55 -4.41 0.19
N PHE A 75 -15.50 -4.77 0.93
CA PHE A 75 -14.34 -3.91 1.14
C PHE A 75 -13.41 -3.95 -0.08
N ASP A 76 -13.82 -3.30 -1.15
CA ASP A 76 -13.07 -3.24 -2.41
C ASP A 76 -12.27 -1.94 -2.54
N ILE A 77 -11.02 -2.08 -2.97
CA ILE A 77 -10.15 -0.97 -3.36
C ILE A 77 -9.95 -1.03 -4.87
N SER A 78 -10.46 -0.01 -5.57
CA SER A 78 -10.32 0.14 -7.02
C SER A 78 -8.89 0.51 -7.41
N ASP A 79 -8.46 0.07 -8.60
CA ASP A 79 -7.23 0.53 -9.24
C ASP A 79 -7.23 2.06 -9.50
N ASP A 80 -8.41 2.67 -9.65
CA ASP A 80 -8.56 4.12 -9.87
C ASP A 80 -8.29 4.95 -8.61
N ASN A 81 -8.42 4.35 -7.42
CA ASN A 81 -8.16 5.00 -6.14
C ASN A 81 -7.52 4.00 -5.16
N PRO A 82 -6.25 3.62 -5.39
CA PRO A 82 -5.59 2.56 -4.64
C PRO A 82 -5.17 3.04 -3.25
N LEU A 83 -4.89 2.07 -2.38
CA LEU A 83 -4.17 2.29 -1.14
C LEU A 83 -2.75 2.76 -1.46
N MET A 84 -2.33 3.85 -0.83
CA MET A 84 -1.00 4.44 -1.02
C MET A 84 -0.09 4.11 0.16
N VAL A 85 1.09 3.55 -0.14
CA VAL A 85 2.18 3.35 0.82
C VAL A 85 3.31 4.33 0.52
N ASP A 86 3.62 5.18 1.49
CA ASP A 86 4.62 6.23 1.35
C ASP A 86 5.43 6.44 2.64
N VAL A 87 6.64 6.97 2.51
CA VAL A 87 7.46 7.42 3.65
C VAL A 87 7.05 8.83 4.02
N VAL A 88 6.49 8.99 5.21
CA VAL A 88 6.10 10.29 5.76
C VAL A 88 6.97 10.66 6.96
N THR A 89 7.23 11.95 7.13
CA THR A 89 7.86 12.47 8.35
C THR A 89 6.77 12.88 9.33
N ASN A 90 6.78 12.30 10.53
CA ASN A 90 5.81 12.65 11.57
C ASN A 90 6.15 14.02 12.21
N SER A 91 5.27 14.53 13.08
CA SER A 91 5.45 15.83 13.77
C SER A 91 6.71 15.91 14.66
N SER A 92 7.33 14.76 14.97
CA SER A 92 8.56 14.66 15.78
C SER A 92 9.82 14.55 14.92
N GLY A 93 9.71 14.60 13.58
CA GLY A 93 10.84 14.50 12.66
C GLY A 93 11.26 13.07 12.33
N THR A 94 10.55 12.06 12.81
CA THR A 94 10.86 10.65 12.52
C THR A 94 10.18 10.22 11.23
N GLN A 95 10.94 9.58 10.34
CA GLN A 95 10.41 8.95 9.14
C GLN A 95 9.70 7.64 9.48
N GLN A 96 8.52 7.43 8.92
CA GLN A 96 7.72 6.22 9.09
C GLN A 96 7.03 5.86 7.76
N LEU A 97 6.73 4.58 7.57
CA LEU A 97 5.88 4.16 6.47
C LEU A 97 4.42 4.41 6.87
N GLN A 98 3.72 5.22 6.08
CA GLN A 98 2.29 5.45 6.21
C GLN A 98 1.55 4.74 5.09
N ILE A 99 0.51 4.03 5.49
CA ILE A 99 -0.43 3.34 4.64
C ILE A 99 -1.76 4.12 4.77
N SER A 100 -2.14 4.82 3.69
CA SER A 100 -3.32 5.70 3.66
C SER A 100 -4.45 5.04 2.87
N LEU A 101 -5.57 4.73 3.53
CA LEU A 101 -6.69 4.04 2.90
C LEU A 101 -7.58 5.00 2.10
N PRO A 102 -8.01 4.60 0.89
CA PRO A 102 -9.01 5.31 0.12
C PRO A 102 -10.40 5.13 0.74
N GLU A 103 -11.42 5.71 0.11
CA GLU A 103 -12.80 5.40 0.49
C GLU A 103 -13.09 3.93 0.21
N MET A 104 -13.51 3.21 1.24
CA MET A 104 -13.94 1.83 1.14
C MET A 104 -15.14 1.62 2.07
N THR A 105 -16.24 1.15 1.50
CA THR A 105 -17.49 0.86 2.20
C THR A 105 -17.83 -0.59 2.02
N GLY A 106 -17.90 -1.33 3.11
CA GLY A 106 -18.25 -2.75 3.09
C GLY A 106 -19.48 -3.04 3.92
N GLN A 107 -19.76 -4.33 4.06
CA GLN A 107 -20.87 -4.85 4.83
C GLN A 107 -20.37 -5.88 5.83
N LEU A 108 -21.09 -5.98 6.93
CA LEU A 108 -20.90 -7.02 7.94
C LEU A 108 -22.22 -7.76 8.12
N GLU A 109 -22.19 -9.07 7.93
CA GLU A 109 -23.34 -9.93 8.12
C GLU A 109 -23.08 -10.91 9.28
N VAL A 110 -24.13 -11.17 10.05
CA VAL A 110 -24.18 -12.17 11.12
C VAL A 110 -25.31 -13.11 10.78
N GLY A 111 -24.98 -14.34 10.37
CA GLY A 111 -25.98 -15.31 9.94
C GLY A 111 -26.91 -15.79 11.05
N ALA A 112 -26.43 -15.83 12.30
CA ALA A 112 -27.25 -16.24 13.44
C ALA A 112 -26.83 -15.57 14.75
N ILE A 113 -27.80 -14.98 15.45
CA ILE A 113 -27.67 -14.53 16.84
C ILE A 113 -28.38 -15.55 17.74
N LYS A 114 -27.74 -15.98 18.83
CA LYS A 114 -28.22 -17.02 19.75
C LYS A 114 -28.07 -16.56 21.20
N VAL A 115 -29.08 -16.82 22.02
CA VAL A 115 -28.99 -16.66 23.48
C VAL A 115 -28.72 -18.02 24.10
N GLY A 116 -27.53 -18.20 24.64
CA GLY A 116 -27.01 -19.47 25.13
C GLY A 116 -25.88 -20.03 24.26
N ASN A 117 -25.70 -21.35 24.32
CA ASN A 117 -24.62 -22.05 23.63
C ASN A 117 -24.89 -22.23 22.11
N SER A 118 -23.97 -22.88 21.40
CA SER A 118 -24.09 -23.14 19.96
C SER A 118 -25.33 -23.95 19.55
N SER A 119 -25.92 -24.71 20.47
CA SER A 119 -27.14 -25.49 20.24
C SER A 119 -28.43 -24.69 20.49
N ALA A 120 -28.33 -23.46 21.01
CA ALA A 120 -29.50 -22.61 21.22
C ALA A 120 -30.16 -22.21 19.90
N ALA A 121 -31.48 -22.01 19.93
CA ALA A 121 -32.22 -21.50 18.78
C ALA A 121 -31.75 -20.10 18.42
N SER A 122 -31.67 -19.82 17.11
CA SER A 122 -31.32 -18.49 16.64
C SER A 122 -32.51 -17.53 16.78
N LEU A 123 -32.22 -16.29 17.17
CA LEU A 123 -33.13 -15.16 17.15
C LEU A 123 -33.27 -14.54 15.74
N GLY A 124 -32.40 -14.91 14.80
CA GLY A 124 -32.34 -14.32 13.46
C GLY A 124 -30.93 -13.85 13.10
N SER A 125 -30.82 -13.15 11.96
CA SER A 125 -29.59 -12.57 11.43
C SER A 125 -29.50 -11.06 11.72
N LEU A 126 -28.30 -10.51 11.59
CA LEU A 126 -28.04 -9.07 11.64
C LEU A 126 -27.20 -8.67 10.43
N ALA A 127 -27.65 -7.65 9.70
CA ALA A 127 -26.88 -7.02 8.64
C ALA A 127 -26.51 -5.60 9.05
N ILE A 128 -25.24 -5.25 8.87
CA ILE A 128 -24.69 -3.91 9.05
C ILE A 128 -24.19 -3.47 7.68
N ASN A 129 -24.89 -2.51 7.09
CA ASN A 129 -24.61 -2.01 5.75
C ASN A 129 -23.80 -0.71 5.83
N ASP A 130 -23.11 -0.39 4.74
CA ASP A 130 -22.38 0.88 4.56
C ASP A 130 -21.34 1.15 5.66
N LEU A 131 -20.61 0.10 6.08
CA LEU A 131 -19.51 0.25 7.01
C LEU A 131 -18.37 1.00 6.31
N ASN A 132 -18.30 2.30 6.57
CA ASN A 132 -17.29 3.19 6.00
C ASN A 132 -15.97 3.11 6.78
N MET A 133 -14.90 2.69 6.10
CA MET A 133 -13.53 2.66 6.65
C MET A 133 -12.62 3.72 6.03
N ALA A 134 -13.17 4.66 5.26
CA ALA A 134 -12.44 5.77 4.67
C ALA A 134 -11.67 6.57 5.73
N GLY A 135 -10.45 6.98 5.40
CA GLY A 135 -9.60 7.77 6.29
C GLY A 135 -8.93 6.97 7.41
N SER A 136 -9.10 5.65 7.46
CA SER A 136 -8.26 4.78 8.28
C SER A 136 -6.79 4.91 7.87
N THR A 137 -5.88 4.94 8.84
CA THR A 137 -4.43 4.99 8.55
C THR A 137 -3.68 3.96 9.38
N VAL A 138 -2.70 3.31 8.76
CA VAL A 138 -1.76 2.42 9.45
C VAL A 138 -0.36 3.02 9.31
N LYS A 139 0.34 3.14 10.44
CA LYS A 139 1.70 3.69 10.52
C LYS A 139 2.63 2.60 11.03
N VAL A 140 3.80 2.44 10.38
CA VAL A 140 4.79 1.41 10.69
C VAL A 140 6.16 2.07 10.94
N TRP A 141 6.79 1.76 12.06
CA TRP A 141 8.12 2.26 12.43
C TRP A 141 8.94 1.20 13.18
N GLY A 142 10.26 1.34 13.15
CA GLY A 142 11.19 0.52 13.96
C GLY A 142 11.19 0.93 15.43
N HIS A 143 11.44 -0.01 16.34
CA HIS A 143 11.55 0.24 17.77
C HIS A 143 12.99 0.55 18.20
#